data_AF-A0A950WZ07-F1
#
_entry.id   AF-A0A950WZ07-F1
#
_cell.length_a   1.000
_cell.length_b   1.000
_cell.length_c   1.000
_cell.angle_alpha   90.00
_cell.angle_beta   90.00
_cell.angle_gamma   90.00
#
_symmetry.space_group_name_H-M   'P 1'
#
loop_
_entity.id
_entity.type
_entity.pdbx_description
1 polymer ?
#
loop_
_entity_poly.entity_id
_entity_poly.type
_entity_poly.pdbx_seq_one_letter_code
_entity_poly.pdbx_strand_id
1 'polypeptide(L)'
;MTVWLLAGLCLLVLAGVAGLFTLRGGLVERIVGLELCATLVTLALVALAEGFDRDVYIDLAVVTVAASFVGSLLYAHVTEAWW
;
A
#
# COMPACT_ATOMS: atom_id res chain seq x y z
N MET A 1 -0.78 -18.58 -13.53
CA MET A 1 -1.93 -17.67 -13.70
C MET A 1 -2.82 -17.65 -12.46
N THR A 2 -3.40 -18.79 -12.03
CA THR A 2 -4.26 -18.83 -10.81
C THR A 2 -3.52 -18.49 -9.52
N VAL A 3 -2.24 -18.89 -9.40
CA VAL A 3 -1.40 -18.58 -8.23
C VAL A 3 -1.20 -17.07 -8.03
N TRP A 4 -1.04 -16.31 -9.12
CA TRP A 4 -0.85 -14.86 -9.07
C TRP A 4 -2.14 -14.14 -8.65
N LEU A 5 -3.29 -14.60 -9.16
CA LEU A 5 -4.60 -14.08 -8.73
C LEU A 5 -4.90 -14.39 -7.25
N LEU A 6 -4.56 -15.59 -6.79
CA LEU A 6 -4.65 -15.95 -5.38
C LEU A 6 -3.71 -15.10 -4.50
N ALA A 7 -2.46 -14.89 -4.94
CA ALA A 7 -1.51 -14.03 -4.25
C ALA A 7 -2.02 -12.58 -4.17
N GLY A 8 -2.52 -12.03 -5.28
CA GLY A 8 -3.13 -10.69 -5.32
C GLY A 8 -4.33 -10.57 -4.38
N LEU A 9 -5.22 -11.57 -4.37
CA LEU A 9 -6.36 -11.60 -3.45
C LEU A 9 -5.92 -11.67 -1.98
N CYS A 10 -4.96 -12.53 -1.65
CA CYS A 10 -4.39 -12.60 -0.31
C CYS A 10 -3.75 -11.27 0.12
N LEU A 11 -3.01 -10.61 -0.77
CA LEU A 11 -2.39 -9.31 -0.51
C LEU A 11 -3.44 -8.21 -0.29
N LEU A 12 -4.54 -8.21 -1.06
CA LEU A 12 -5.65 -7.27 -0.86
C LEU A 12 -6.37 -7.50 0.47
N VAL A 13 -6.57 -8.75 0.88
CA VAL A 13 -7.16 -9.07 2.19
C VAL A 13 -6.23 -8.59 3.31
N LEU A 14 -4.92 -8.84 3.19
CA LEU A 14 -3.92 -8.36 4.15
C LEU A 14 -3.88 -6.83 4.20
N ALA A 15 -3.96 -6.16 3.05
CA ALA A 15 -4.03 -4.70 2.97
C ALA A 15 -5.30 -4.17 3.68
N GLY A 16 -6.45 -4.84 3.51
CA GLY A 16 -7.67 -4.51 4.25
C GLY A 16 -7.51 -4.64 5.76
N VAL A 17 -6.87 -5.71 6.22
CA VAL A 17 -6.58 -5.91 7.66
C VAL A 17 -5.60 -4.85 8.17
N ALA A 18 -4.51 -4.57 7.46
CA ALA A 18 -3.58 -3.48 7.78
C ALA A 18 -4.30 -2.13 7.84
N GLY A 19 -5.20 -1.87 6.88
CA GLY A 19 -6.11 -0.73 6.83
C GLY A 19 -6.92 -0.56 8.12
N LEU A 20 -7.49 -1.64 8.65
CA LEU A 20 -8.22 -1.62 9.92
C LEU A 20 -7.32 -1.32 11.12
N PHE A 21 -6.07 -1.78 11.12
CA PHE A 21 -5.09 -1.44 12.16
C PHE A 21 -4.67 0.04 12.10
N THR A 22 -4.53 0.62 10.91
CA THR A 22 -4.33 2.07 10.74
C THR A 22 -5.42 2.93 11.37
N LEU A 23 -6.63 2.40 11.52
CA LEU A 23 -7.72 3.14 12.17
C LEU A 23 -7.61 3.10 13.70
N ARG A 24 -6.79 2.21 14.26
CA ARG A 24 -6.72 1.91 15.69
C ARG A 24 -5.27 2.00 16.19
N GLY A 25 -4.84 3.17 16.66
CA GLY A 25 -3.51 3.35 17.23
C GLY A 25 -3.15 4.81 17.52
N GLY A 26 -2.00 5.01 18.15
CA GLY A 26 -1.35 6.31 18.27
C GLY A 26 -0.81 6.81 16.93
N LEU A 27 -0.24 8.01 16.93
CA LEU A 27 0.14 8.69 15.69
C LEU A 27 1.19 7.89 14.88
N VAL A 28 2.14 7.24 15.56
CA VAL A 28 3.20 6.42 14.95
C VAL A 28 2.64 5.11 14.39
N GLU A 29 1.79 4.41 15.15
CA GLU A 29 1.19 3.14 14.70
C GLU A 29 0.33 3.34 13.44
N ARG A 30 -0.32 4.50 13.34
CA ARG A 30 -1.10 4.86 12.15
C ARG A 30 -0.21 5.07 10.93
N ILE A 31 0.90 5.79 11.03
CA ILE A 31 1.84 5.95 9.90
C ILE A 31 2.37 4.59 9.45
N VAL A 32 2.83 3.76 10.40
CA VAL A 32 3.41 2.45 10.11
C VAL A 32 2.39 1.54 9.42
N GLY A 33 1.16 1.51 9.90
CA GLY A 33 0.09 0.74 9.26
C GLY A 33 -0.24 1.24 7.85
N LEU A 34 -0.13 2.55 7.60
CA LEU A 34 -0.45 3.15 6.31
C LEU A 34 0.62 2.81 5.27
N GLU A 35 1.89 2.85 5.66
CA GLU A 35 3.02 2.48 4.81
C GLU A 35 3.03 0.97 4.51
N LEU A 36 2.71 0.14 5.51
CA LEU A 36 2.51 -1.29 5.31
C LEU A 36 1.37 -1.56 4.31
N CYS A 37 0.24 -0.85 4.44
CA CYS A 37 -0.90 -0.97 3.55
C CYS A 37 -0.53 -0.59 2.11
N ALA A 38 0.17 0.53 1.91
CA ALA A 38 0.62 0.96 0.59
C ALA A 38 1.59 -0.05 -0.06
N THR A 39 2.49 -0.64 0.73
CA THR A 39 3.39 -1.70 0.25
C THR A 39 2.62 -2.94 -0.20
N LEU A 40 1.63 -3.39 0.59
CA LEU A 40 0.77 -4.53 0.25
C LEU A 40 -0.07 -4.28 -1.00
N VAL A 41 -0.64 -3.08 -1.14
CA VAL A 41 -1.40 -2.67 -2.33
C VAL A 41 -0.50 -2.65 -3.57
N THR A 42 0.72 -2.14 -3.46
CA THR A 42 1.69 -2.11 -4.57
C THR A 42 2.01 -3.52 -5.03
N LEU A 43 2.30 -4.44 -4.10
CA LEU A 43 2.54 -5.86 -4.42
C LEU A 43 1.29 -6.53 -5.01
N ALA A 44 0.10 -6.19 -4.53
CA ALA A 44 -1.15 -6.71 -5.08
C ALA A 44 -1.34 -6.27 -6.53
N LEU A 45 -1.06 -5.01 -6.87
CA LEU A 45 -1.14 -4.50 -8.24
C LEU A 45 -0.16 -5.20 -9.18
N VAL A 46 1.07 -5.46 -8.73
CA VAL A 46 2.05 -6.24 -9.50
C VAL A 46 1.56 -7.69 -9.73
N ALA A 47 1.05 -8.35 -8.68
CA ALA A 47 0.51 -9.71 -8.81
C ALA A 47 -0.73 -9.77 -9.72
N LEU A 48 -1.56 -8.71 -9.72
CA LEU A 48 -2.71 -8.56 -10.61
C LEU A 48 -2.29 -8.31 -12.06
N ALA A 49 -1.21 -7.56 -12.29
CA ALA A 49 -0.65 -7.36 -13.63
C ALA A 49 -0.29 -8.69 -14.30
N GLU A 50 0.48 -9.52 -13.59
CA GLU A 50 0.88 -10.87 -14.01
C GLU A 50 -0.32 -11.84 -14.09
N GLY A 51 -1.32 -11.67 -13.22
CA GLY A 51 -2.51 -12.51 -13.18
C GLY A 51 -3.48 -12.26 -14.35
N PHE A 52 -3.62 -10.99 -14.77
CA PHE A 52 -4.52 -10.57 -15.84
C PHE A 52 -3.84 -10.34 -17.18
N ASP A 53 -2.51 -10.44 -17.24
CA ASP A 53 -1.71 -10.18 -18.44
C ASP A 53 -1.97 -8.76 -18.98
N ARG A 54 -2.05 -7.78 -18.06
CA ARG A 54 -2.33 -6.37 -18.36
C ARG A 54 -1.30 -5.44 -17.72
N ASP A 55 -0.52 -4.78 -18.57
CA ASP A 55 0.53 -3.85 -18.15
C ASP A 55 0.00 -2.61 -17.42
N VAL A 56 -1.27 -2.23 -17.61
CA VAL A 56 -1.89 -1.06 -16.97
C VAL A 56 -1.76 -1.10 -15.43
N TYR A 57 -1.73 -2.29 -14.82
CA TYR A 57 -1.59 -2.41 -13.37
C TYR A 57 -0.17 -2.10 -12.87
N ILE A 58 0.86 -2.23 -13.71
CA ILE A 58 2.24 -1.89 -13.36
C ILE A 58 2.40 -0.37 -13.27
N ASP A 59 1.84 0.38 -14.22
CA ASP A 59 1.85 1.85 -14.16
C ASP A 59 1.22 2.35 -12.86
N LEU A 60 0.09 1.76 -12.47
CA LEU A 60 -0.57 2.06 -11.20
C LEU A 60 0.30 1.70 -10.00
N ALA A 61 0.99 0.56 -10.01
CA ALA A 61 1.89 0.16 -8.93
C ALA A 61 3.02 1.17 -8.73
N VAL A 62 3.62 1.64 -9.83
CA VAL A 62 4.70 2.64 -9.81
C VAL A 62 4.20 4.00 -9.28
N VAL A 63 3.04 4.45 -9.74
CA VAL A 63 2.44 5.70 -9.24
C VAL A 63 2.10 5.58 -7.75
N THR A 64 1.58 4.43 -7.32
CA THR A 64 1.19 4.18 -5.92
C THR A 64 2.39 4.24 -4.98
N VAL A 65 3.52 3.60 -5.33
CA VAL A 65 4.72 3.62 -4.48
C VAL A 65 5.33 5.01 -4.38
N ALA A 66 5.37 5.76 -5.50
CA ALA A 66 5.85 7.13 -5.50
C ALA A 66 4.96 8.05 -4.64
N ALA A 67 3.64 7.90 -4.76
CA ALA A 67 2.68 8.66 -3.97
C ALA A 67 2.76 8.33 -2.47
N SER A 68 2.93 7.06 -2.10
CA SER A 68 3.10 6.64 -0.70
C SER A 68 4.32 7.29 -0.07
N PHE A 69 5.45 7.25 -0.78
CA PHE A 69 6.70 7.85 -0.32
C PHE A 69 6.55 9.35 -0.08
N VAL A 70 5.97 10.07 -1.05
CA VAL A 70 5.73 11.53 -0.92
C VAL A 70 4.75 11.81 0.23
N GLY A 71 3.68 11.03 0.37
CA GLY A 71 2.69 11.19 1.44
C GLY A 71 3.29 10.97 2.84
N SER A 72 4.12 9.95 2.99
CA SER A 72 4.86 9.63 4.23
C SER A 72 5.80 10.78 4.63
N LEU A 73 6.60 11.29 3.68
CA LEU A 73 7.50 12.42 3.89
C LEU A 73 6.76 13.70 4.26
N LEU A 74 5.67 14.01 3.55
CA LEU A 74 4.84 15.18 3.84
C LEU A 74 4.25 15.09 5.24
N TYR A 75 3.77 13.91 5.63
CA TYR A 75 3.22 13.68 6.97
C TYR A 75 4.28 13.89 8.05
N ALA A 76 5.46 13.28 7.88
CA ALA A 76 6.59 13.45 8.81
C ALA A 76 6.99 14.92 8.95
N HIS A 77 7.12 15.64 7.83
CA HIS A 77 7.47 17.05 7.81
C HIS A 77 6.44 17.93 8.52
N VAL A 78 5.15 17.69 8.26
CA VAL A 78 4.06 18.38 8.97
C VAL A 78 4.18 18.08 10.46
N THR A 79 4.29 16.83 10.88
CA THR A 79 4.37 16.51 12.31
C THR A 79 5.57 17.14 13.02
N GLU A 80 6.70 17.32 12.33
CA GLU A 80 7.87 18.02 12.87
C GLU A 80 7.65 19.54 12.95
N ALA A 81 7.02 20.15 11.94
CA ALA A 81 6.83 21.60 11.88
C ALA A 81 5.81 22.16 12.89
N TRP A 82 4.89 21.33 13.39
CA TRP A 82 3.86 21.71 14.37
C TRP A 82 4.24 21.40 15.83
N TRP A 83 5.47 20.90 16.06
CA TRP A 83 6.08 20.73 17.39
C TRP A 83 7.09 21.83 17.69
#